data_AF-A0A6C0F001-F1
#
_entry.id   AF-A0A6C0F001-F1
#
_cell.length_a   1.000
_cell.length_b   1.000
_cell.length_c   1.000
_cell.angle_alpha   90.00
_cell.angle_beta   90.00
_cell.angle_gamma   90.00
#
_symmetry.space_group_name_H-M   'P 1'
#
loop_
_entity.id
_entity.type
_entity.pdbx_description
1 polymer ?
#
loop_
_entity_poly.entity_id
_entity_poly.type
_entity_poly.pdbx_seq_one_letter_code
_entity_poly.pdbx_strand_id
1 'polypeptide(L)'
;MRKGVKYIIDYYDNLSDFTFFIHDEEYSWHHSGSVIDKFNEAVMSNKMYYNINDKCYWNTRDLIKKCHGDDVYNNFMLWYNEYIEDYIPISKVPNNSDFIYGYNGSAQFLVHKDLITNLPKEFYIKLYYWIITTKLPNHFSGRYLEWTWHIMWVIYPNYIK
;
A
#
# COMPACT_ATOMS: atom_id res chain seq x y z
N MET A 1 5.94 -6.02 -5.73
CA MET A 1 4.89 -6.23 -4.70
C MET A 1 4.81 -7.64 -4.13
N ARG A 2 4.72 -8.73 -4.91
CA ARG A 2 4.72 -10.11 -4.38
C ARG A 2 5.82 -10.39 -3.33
N LYS A 3 7.06 -10.02 -3.66
CA LYS A 3 8.22 -10.15 -2.77
C LYS A 3 8.07 -9.39 -1.45
N GLY A 4 7.43 -8.22 -1.48
CA GLY A 4 7.24 -7.38 -0.29
C GLY A 4 6.27 -8.00 0.71
N VAL A 5 5.13 -8.52 0.22
CA VAL A 5 4.17 -9.24 1.08
C VAL A 5 4.81 -10.52 1.64
N LYS A 6 5.55 -11.26 0.81
CA LYS A 6 6.27 -12.46 1.26
C LYS A 6 7.29 -12.16 2.35
N TYR A 7 8.05 -11.07 2.22
CA TYR A 7 8.98 -10.60 3.24
C TYR A 7 8.26 -10.35 4.58
N ILE A 8 7.13 -9.63 4.56
CA ILE A 8 6.34 -9.38 5.77
C ILE A 8 5.95 -10.70 6.46
N ILE A 9 5.53 -11.71 5.70
CA ILE A 9 5.14 -13.01 6.25
C ILE A 9 6.35 -13.75 6.84
N ASP A 10 7.45 -13.81 6.11
CA ASP A 10 8.64 -14.58 6.49
C ASP A 10 9.28 -14.04 7.76
N TYR A 11 9.25 -12.72 7.93
CA TYR A 11 9.88 -12.04 9.04
C TYR A 11 8.90 -11.45 10.05
N TYR A 12 7.60 -11.74 9.96
CA TYR A 12 6.55 -11.08 10.75
C TYR A 12 6.90 -10.95 12.25
N ASP A 13 7.38 -12.03 12.84
CA ASP A 13 7.73 -12.11 14.27
C ASP A 13 9.11 -11.53 14.61
N ASN A 14 9.92 -11.20 13.60
CA ASN A 14 11.31 -10.72 13.68
C ASN A 14 11.57 -9.52 12.75
N LEU A 15 10.55 -8.71 12.46
CA LEU A 15 10.69 -7.54 11.58
C LEU A 15 11.70 -6.56 12.18
N SER A 16 12.56 -6.00 11.31
CA SER A 16 13.34 -4.81 11.66
C SER A 16 12.41 -3.66 12.02
N ASP A 17 12.88 -2.75 12.90
CA ASP A 17 12.08 -1.59 13.33
C ASP A 17 11.52 -0.83 12.13
N PHE A 18 12.35 -0.57 11.12
CA PHE A 18 11.91 -0.04 9.84
C PHE A 18 12.24 -1.00 8.70
N THR A 19 11.31 -1.09 7.74
CA THR A 19 11.52 -1.73 6.44
C THR A 19 11.29 -0.70 5.34
N PHE A 20 12.20 -0.67 4.36
CA PHE A 20 12.09 0.21 3.20
C PHE A 20 11.78 -0.60 1.95
N PHE A 21 10.58 -0.46 1.43
CA PHE A 21 10.17 -1.10 0.18
C PHE A 21 10.47 -0.16 -0.98
N ILE A 22 11.17 -0.68 -1.99
CA ILE A 22 11.59 0.07 -3.18
C ILE A 22 11.41 -0.76 -4.45
N HIS A 23 11.41 -0.07 -5.59
CA HIS A 23 11.61 -0.69 -6.90
C HIS A 23 13.11 -0.81 -7.21
N ASP A 24 13.44 -1.39 -8.36
CA ASP A 24 14.83 -1.75 -8.72
C ASP A 24 15.63 -0.53 -9.24
N GLU A 25 14.94 0.57 -9.55
CA GLU A 25 15.56 1.74 -10.18
C GLU A 25 16.02 2.79 -9.15
N GLU A 26 17.28 3.22 -9.25
CA GLU A 26 17.81 4.33 -8.44
C GLU A 26 17.09 5.66 -8.73
N TYR A 27 16.77 5.91 -10.00
CA TYR A 27 15.99 7.06 -10.44
C TYR A 27 14.70 6.56 -11.09
N SER A 28 13.56 6.93 -10.51
CA SER A 28 12.26 6.46 -10.96
C SER A 28 11.37 7.62 -11.41
N TRP A 29 10.41 7.34 -12.30
CA TRP A 29 9.42 8.34 -12.72
C TRP A 29 8.50 8.76 -11.58
N HIS A 30 8.42 7.97 -10.51
CA HIS A 30 7.55 8.19 -9.36
C HIS A 30 8.10 9.18 -8.33
N HIS A 31 9.40 9.48 -8.34
CA HIS A 31 10.00 10.43 -7.41
C HIS A 31 11.07 11.31 -8.05
N SER A 32 11.37 12.44 -7.40
CA SER A 32 12.57 13.24 -7.66
C SER A 32 13.81 12.59 -7.00
N GLY A 33 15.01 12.95 -7.46
CA GLY A 33 16.28 12.47 -6.86
C GLY A 33 16.51 10.96 -6.96
N SER A 34 17.59 10.51 -6.32
CA SER A 34 17.91 9.07 -6.19
C SER A 34 17.10 8.40 -5.08
N VAL A 35 16.98 7.07 -5.10
CA VAL A 35 16.42 6.29 -3.99
C VAL A 35 17.20 6.52 -2.69
N ILE A 36 18.50 6.80 -2.76
CA ILE A 36 19.32 7.10 -1.57
C ILE A 36 18.90 8.45 -0.96
N ASP A 37 18.71 9.48 -1.78
CA ASP A 37 18.21 10.77 -1.31
C ASP A 37 16.83 10.61 -0.64
N LYS A 38 15.96 9.81 -1.26
CA LYS A 38 14.62 9.53 -0.74
C LYS A 38 14.62 8.69 0.52
N PHE A 39 15.56 7.77 0.67
CA PHE A 39 15.74 7.04 1.91
C PHE A 39 16.14 7.98 3.06
N ASN A 40 17.12 8.84 2.83
CA ASN A 40 17.55 9.83 3.82
C ASN A 40 16.39 10.77 4.21
N GLU A 41 15.64 11.25 3.23
CA GLU A 41 14.43 12.06 3.45
C GLU A 41 13.40 11.33 4.32
N ALA A 42 13.10 10.06 4.00
CA ALA A 42 12.15 9.24 4.75
C ALA A 42 12.59 9.02 6.20
N VAL A 43 13.86 8.73 6.44
CA VAL A 43 14.42 8.55 7.80
C VAL A 43 14.37 9.87 8.59
N MET A 44 14.80 10.98 7.98
CA MET A 44 14.78 12.30 8.63
C MET A 44 13.38 12.82 8.93
N SER A 45 12.35 12.30 8.23
CA SER A 45 10.96 12.70 8.47
C SER A 45 10.45 12.34 9.87
N ASN A 46 11.10 11.41 10.56
CA ASN A 46 10.70 10.85 11.86
C ASN A 46 9.24 10.33 11.87
N LYS A 47 8.73 9.90 10.72
CA LYS A 47 7.41 9.28 10.59
C LYS A 47 7.52 7.77 10.61
N MET A 48 6.54 7.10 11.24
CA MET A 48 6.44 5.63 11.19
C MET A 48 6.07 5.11 9.81
N TYR A 49 5.46 5.93 8.95
CA TYR A 49 5.23 5.64 7.54
C TYR A 49 5.60 6.86 6.68
N TYR A 50 6.37 6.63 5.61
CA TYR A 50 6.77 7.67 4.67
C TYR A 50 6.75 7.14 3.22
N ASN A 51 5.85 7.65 2.39
CA ASN A 51 5.82 7.33 0.96
C ASN A 51 6.71 8.32 0.19
N ILE A 52 7.67 7.80 -0.58
CA ILE A 52 8.68 8.62 -1.25
C ILE A 52 8.26 9.10 -2.66
N ASN A 53 7.11 8.67 -3.16
CA ASN A 53 6.69 8.85 -4.56
C ASN A 53 6.08 10.24 -4.80
N ASP A 54 6.89 11.30 -4.65
CA ASP A 54 6.47 12.71 -4.73
C ASP A 54 5.94 13.15 -6.11
N LYS A 55 6.17 12.38 -7.18
CA LYS A 55 5.60 12.59 -8.52
C LYS A 55 4.31 11.79 -8.77
N CYS A 56 3.83 11.04 -7.79
CA CYS A 56 2.64 10.19 -7.89
C CYS A 56 1.57 10.55 -6.88
N TYR A 57 1.31 11.84 -6.72
CA TYR A 57 0.24 12.33 -5.85
C TYR A 57 -1.13 12.22 -6.54
N TRP A 58 -2.07 11.49 -5.94
CA TRP A 58 -3.42 11.29 -6.47
C TRP A 58 -4.36 12.44 -6.11
N ASN A 59 -4.23 13.56 -6.81
CA ASN A 59 -5.02 14.79 -6.59
C ASN A 59 -6.30 14.90 -7.44
N THR A 60 -6.65 13.87 -8.19
CA THR A 60 -7.82 13.84 -9.05
C THR A 60 -8.88 12.94 -8.43
N ARG A 61 -10.08 13.47 -8.22
CA ARG A 61 -11.20 12.65 -7.68
C ARG A 61 -11.58 11.53 -8.63
N ASP A 62 -11.98 10.39 -8.08
CA ASP A 62 -12.38 9.18 -8.80
C ASP A 62 -11.29 8.66 -9.76
N LEU A 63 -10.00 8.79 -9.39
CA LEU A 63 -8.88 8.52 -10.29
C LEU A 63 -8.90 7.07 -10.83
N ILE A 64 -9.25 6.07 -10.02
CA ILE A 64 -9.34 4.67 -10.48
C ILE A 64 -10.33 4.55 -11.63
N LYS A 65 -11.55 5.09 -11.47
CA LYS A 65 -12.58 5.05 -12.52
C LYS A 65 -12.15 5.81 -13.76
N LYS A 66 -11.54 6.99 -13.60
CA LYS A 66 -11.08 7.81 -14.73
C LYS A 66 -9.95 7.17 -15.53
N CYS A 67 -9.02 6.49 -14.86
CA CYS A 67 -7.84 5.91 -15.51
C CYS A 67 -8.04 4.45 -15.95
N HIS A 68 -8.94 3.71 -15.31
CA HIS A 68 -9.09 2.27 -15.51
C HIS A 68 -10.53 1.81 -15.81
N GLY A 69 -11.52 2.69 -15.69
CA GLY A 69 -12.93 2.39 -15.93
C GLY A 69 -13.66 1.83 -14.70
N ASP A 70 -15.00 1.85 -14.77
CA ASP A 70 -15.87 1.40 -13.68
C ASP A 70 -15.73 -0.11 -13.40
N ASP A 71 -15.50 -0.94 -14.41
CA ASP A 71 -15.33 -2.39 -14.24
C ASP A 71 -14.11 -2.72 -13.38
N VAL A 72 -12.99 -2.01 -13.58
CA VAL A 72 -11.78 -2.20 -12.75
C VAL A 72 -12.05 -1.74 -11.32
N TYR A 73 -12.73 -0.60 -11.15
CA TYR A 73 -13.13 -0.14 -9.83
C TYR A 73 -14.02 -1.16 -9.11
N ASN A 74 -15.06 -1.67 -9.78
CA ASN A 74 -16.00 -2.63 -9.20
C ASN A 74 -15.29 -3.94 -8.80
N ASN A 75 -14.41 -4.46 -9.67
CA ASN A 75 -13.61 -5.64 -9.35
C ASN A 75 -12.65 -5.41 -8.18
N PHE A 76 -12.09 -4.20 -8.07
CA PHE A 76 -11.27 -3.83 -6.93
C PHE A 76 -12.07 -3.76 -5.63
N MET A 77 -13.31 -3.27 -5.67
CA MET A 77 -14.19 -3.25 -4.49
C MET A 77 -14.62 -4.65 -4.07
N LEU A 78 -14.89 -5.56 -5.02
CA LEU A 78 -15.13 -6.97 -4.71
C LEU A 78 -13.91 -7.62 -4.05
N TRP A 79 -12.72 -7.34 -4.58
CA TRP A 79 -11.47 -7.78 -3.98
C TRP A 79 -11.26 -7.18 -2.58
N TYR A 80 -11.51 -5.90 -2.37
CA TYR A 80 -11.41 -5.28 -1.04
C TYR A 80 -12.35 -5.98 -0.06
N ASN A 81 -13.60 -6.22 -0.48
CA ASN A 81 -14.59 -6.90 0.34
C ASN A 81 -14.13 -8.31 0.74
N GLU A 82 -13.58 -9.07 -0.20
CA GLU A 82 -13.13 -10.44 0.05
C GLU A 82 -11.86 -10.52 0.91
N TYR A 83 -10.91 -9.60 0.74
CA TYR A 83 -9.56 -9.74 1.30
C TYR A 83 -9.24 -8.79 2.45
N ILE A 84 -9.91 -7.64 2.56
CA ILE A 84 -9.57 -6.57 3.51
C ILE A 84 -10.71 -6.26 4.49
N GLU A 85 -11.98 -6.31 4.07
CA GLU A 85 -13.12 -5.83 4.86
C GLU A 85 -13.20 -6.43 6.29
N ASP A 86 -12.90 -7.72 6.44
CA ASP A 86 -12.91 -8.42 7.74
C ASP A 86 -11.93 -7.80 8.76
N TYR A 87 -10.87 -7.13 8.29
CA TYR A 87 -9.82 -6.53 9.10
C TYR A 87 -9.94 -5.00 9.17
N ILE A 88 -10.27 -4.38 8.04
CA ILE A 88 -10.40 -2.92 7.90
C ILE A 88 -11.74 -2.63 7.20
N PRO A 89 -12.84 -2.48 7.95
CA PRO A 89 -14.15 -2.24 7.36
C PRO A 89 -14.15 -0.95 6.55
N ILE A 90 -14.57 -1.00 5.29
CA ILE A 90 -14.57 0.16 4.39
C ILE A 90 -15.50 1.28 4.90
N SER A 91 -16.52 0.92 5.67
CA SER A 91 -17.41 1.88 6.35
C SER A 91 -16.66 2.79 7.34
N LYS A 92 -15.48 2.37 7.82
CA LYS A 92 -14.62 3.16 8.71
C LYS A 92 -13.62 4.02 7.95
N VAL A 93 -13.51 3.87 6.63
CA VAL A 93 -12.55 4.62 5.81
C VAL A 93 -13.06 6.03 5.48
N PRO A 94 -12.37 7.14 5.86
CA PRO A 94 -12.69 8.49 5.41
C PRO A 94 -12.67 8.53 3.91
N ASN A 95 -13.66 9.23 3.35
CA ASN A 95 -13.84 9.31 1.92
C ASN A 95 -13.87 7.90 1.29
N ASN A 96 -14.54 6.92 1.91
CA ASN A 96 -14.60 5.54 1.40
C ASN A 96 -15.18 5.38 -0.01
N SER A 97 -15.78 6.40 -0.58
CA SER A 97 -16.15 6.44 -2.01
C SER A 97 -14.99 6.81 -2.94
N ASP A 98 -13.89 7.36 -2.41
CA ASP A 98 -12.69 7.82 -3.14
C ASP A 98 -11.45 7.83 -2.23
N PHE A 99 -11.16 6.68 -1.61
CA PHE A 99 -10.19 6.57 -0.50
C PHE A 99 -8.71 6.68 -0.91
N ILE A 100 -8.44 6.73 -2.21
CA ILE A 100 -7.09 6.99 -2.73
C ILE A 100 -6.82 8.49 -2.93
N TYR A 101 -7.88 9.32 -2.96
CA TYR A 101 -7.74 10.76 -3.16
C TYR A 101 -6.95 11.41 -2.03
N GLY A 102 -5.94 12.19 -2.39
CA GLY A 102 -5.08 12.89 -1.44
C GLY A 102 -3.94 12.04 -0.86
N TYR A 103 -3.67 10.87 -1.44
CA TYR A 103 -2.53 10.03 -1.07
C TYR A 103 -1.52 9.89 -2.20
N ASN A 104 -0.30 9.53 -1.85
CA ASN A 104 0.74 9.17 -2.82
C ASN A 104 0.56 7.71 -3.23
N GLY A 105 0.65 7.47 -4.52
CA GLY A 105 0.64 6.13 -5.08
C GLY A 105 1.96 5.41 -5.03
N SER A 106 2.00 4.31 -5.79
CA SER A 106 3.14 3.40 -5.97
C SER A 106 3.62 2.70 -4.69
N ALA A 107 4.43 1.66 -4.88
CA ALA A 107 4.84 0.77 -3.79
C ALA A 107 6.25 1.06 -3.25
N GLN A 108 6.60 2.34 -3.11
CA GLN A 108 7.87 2.75 -2.49
C GLN A 108 7.66 3.59 -1.24
N PHE A 109 8.04 3.06 -0.09
CA PHE A 109 7.79 3.68 1.20
C PHE A 109 8.65 3.06 2.31
N LEU A 110 8.88 3.84 3.35
CA LEU A 110 9.39 3.40 4.64
C LEU A 110 8.21 3.10 5.56
N VAL A 111 8.27 2.00 6.30
CA VAL A 111 7.24 1.63 7.27
C VAL A 111 7.85 1.00 8.51
N HIS A 112 7.34 1.37 9.69
CA HIS A 112 7.74 0.82 10.98
C HIS A 112 6.99 -0.49 11.26
N LYS A 113 7.65 -1.46 11.91
CA LYS A 113 7.08 -2.78 12.22
C LYS A 113 5.77 -2.68 12.99
N ASP A 114 5.65 -1.73 13.93
CA ASP A 114 4.43 -1.57 14.73
C ASP A 114 3.19 -1.25 13.87
N LEU A 115 3.37 -0.57 12.73
CA LEU A 115 2.27 -0.33 11.81
C LEU A 115 1.90 -1.60 11.05
N ILE A 116 2.90 -2.41 10.67
CA ILE A 116 2.67 -3.70 10.02
C ILE A 116 1.93 -4.64 10.96
N THR A 117 2.36 -4.73 12.23
CA THR A 117 1.83 -5.68 13.21
C THR A 117 0.49 -5.28 13.82
N ASN A 118 -0.04 -4.10 13.48
CA ASN A 118 -1.44 -3.77 13.81
C ASN A 118 -2.43 -4.69 13.09
N LEU A 119 -2.02 -5.30 11.98
CA LEU A 119 -2.79 -6.32 11.26
C LEU A 119 -2.13 -7.68 11.51
N PRO A 120 -2.89 -8.74 11.80
CA PRO A 120 -2.34 -10.04 12.14
C PRO A 120 -1.62 -10.69 10.95
N LYS A 121 -0.71 -11.64 11.20
CA LYS A 121 0.06 -12.34 10.16
C LYS A 121 -0.84 -13.00 9.10
N GLU A 122 -1.99 -13.52 9.53
CA GLU A 122 -3.01 -14.17 8.71
C GLU A 122 -3.57 -13.24 7.63
N PHE A 123 -3.68 -11.93 7.91
CA PHE A 123 -4.07 -10.93 6.93
C PHE A 123 -3.09 -10.91 5.74
N TYR A 124 -1.79 -10.82 6.03
CA TYR A 124 -0.75 -10.80 5.00
C TYR A 124 -0.67 -12.13 4.24
N ILE A 125 -0.86 -13.26 4.94
CA ILE A 125 -0.94 -14.59 4.32
C ILE A 125 -2.10 -14.65 3.32
N LYS A 126 -3.29 -14.16 3.69
CA LYS A 126 -4.48 -14.09 2.82
C LYS A 126 -4.20 -13.25 1.57
N LEU A 127 -3.59 -12.07 1.72
CA LEU A 127 -3.18 -11.22 0.59
C LEU A 127 -2.13 -11.90 -0.30
N TYR A 128 -1.17 -12.61 0.30
CA TYR A 128 -0.12 -13.30 -0.43
C TYR A 128 -0.68 -14.47 -1.25
N TYR A 129 -1.56 -15.28 -0.67
CA TYR A 129 -2.24 -16.34 -1.41
C TYR A 129 -2.99 -15.79 -2.61
N TRP A 130 -3.71 -14.68 -2.46
CA TRP A 130 -4.37 -14.04 -3.59
C TRP A 130 -3.39 -13.60 -4.68
N ILE A 131 -2.33 -12.86 -4.36
CA ILE A 131 -1.45 -12.30 -5.39
C ILE A 131 -0.64 -13.37 -6.16
N ILE A 132 -0.45 -14.57 -5.60
CA ILE A 132 0.22 -15.69 -6.28
C ILE A 132 -0.74 -16.60 -7.05
N THR A 133 -2.04 -16.61 -6.72
CA THR A 133 -3.05 -17.48 -7.36
C THR A 133 -3.97 -16.74 -8.33
N THR A 134 -4.04 -15.41 -8.23
CA THR A 134 -4.92 -14.59 -9.07
C THR A 134 -4.60 -14.73 -10.55
N LYS A 135 -5.65 -14.77 -11.37
CA LYS A 135 -5.56 -14.75 -12.84
C LYS A 135 -5.46 -13.33 -13.40
N LEU A 136 -5.52 -12.30 -12.53
CA LEU A 136 -5.35 -10.92 -12.95
C LEU A 136 -3.93 -10.70 -13.51
N PRO A 137 -3.79 -9.93 -14.60
CA PRO A 137 -2.48 -9.51 -15.07
C PRO A 137 -1.64 -8.87 -13.95
N ASN A 138 -0.32 -9.09 -13.97
CA ASN A 138 0.59 -8.62 -12.91
C ASN A 138 0.48 -7.11 -12.65
N HIS A 139 0.24 -6.31 -13.69
CA HIS A 139 0.10 -4.86 -13.55
C HIS A 139 -1.17 -4.48 -12.78
N PHE A 140 -2.29 -5.20 -12.92
CA PHE A 140 -3.51 -4.93 -12.16
C PHE A 140 -3.44 -5.45 -10.72
N SER A 141 -2.97 -6.69 -10.53
CA SER A 141 -2.84 -7.25 -9.17
C SER A 141 -1.86 -6.45 -8.31
N GLY A 142 -0.83 -5.87 -8.93
CA GLY A 142 0.00 -4.88 -8.28
C GLY A 142 -0.78 -3.65 -7.83
N ARG A 143 -1.51 -3.00 -8.74
CA ARG A 143 -2.24 -1.75 -8.46
C ARG A 143 -3.20 -1.86 -7.28
N TYR A 144 -3.87 -3.00 -7.11
CA TYR A 144 -4.78 -3.20 -5.98
C TYR A 144 -4.07 -3.09 -4.63
N LEU A 145 -2.85 -3.61 -4.52
CA LEU A 145 -2.04 -3.42 -3.32
C LEU A 145 -1.54 -1.99 -3.19
N GLU A 146 -1.10 -1.36 -4.29
CA GLU A 146 -0.70 0.07 -4.27
C GLU A 146 -1.80 1.00 -3.76
N TRP A 147 -3.04 0.74 -4.16
CA TRP A 147 -4.22 1.51 -3.74
C TRP A 147 -4.61 1.30 -2.28
N THR A 148 -3.95 0.41 -1.55
CA THR A 148 -4.35 0.02 -0.18
C THR A 148 -3.27 0.15 0.88
N TRP A 149 -1.99 0.39 0.55
CA TRP A 149 -0.94 0.52 1.56
C TRP A 149 -1.19 1.63 2.57
N HIS A 150 -1.63 2.81 2.12
CA HIS A 150 -1.97 3.91 3.02
C HIS A 150 -3.18 3.57 3.88
N ILE A 151 -4.12 2.76 3.39
CA ILE A 151 -5.24 2.26 4.19
C ILE A 151 -4.73 1.45 5.38
N MET A 152 -3.78 0.54 5.13
CA MET A 152 -3.25 -0.38 6.14
C MET A 152 -2.37 0.32 7.19
N TRP A 153 -1.55 1.30 6.79
CA TRP A 153 -0.49 1.80 7.67
C TRP A 153 -0.54 3.30 8.00
N VAL A 154 -1.32 4.09 7.27
CA VAL A 154 -1.58 5.50 7.64
C VAL A 154 -2.92 5.62 8.29
N ILE A 155 -3.91 4.99 7.67
CA ILE A 155 -5.30 5.19 7.97
C ILE A 155 -5.74 4.29 9.13
N TYR A 156 -5.57 2.98 9.00
CA TYR A 156 -6.04 1.98 9.97
C TYR A 156 -5.51 2.18 11.39
N PRO A 157 -4.20 2.45 11.59
CA PRO A 157 -3.64 2.68 12.92
C PRO A 157 -4.21 3.91 13.62
N ASN A 158 -4.75 4.88 12.86
CA ASN A 158 -5.35 6.10 13.39
C ASN A 158 -6.85 5.96 13.70
N TYR A 159 -7.50 4.83 13.38
CA TYR A 159 -8.88 4.54 13.81
C TYR A 159 -8.98 3.83 15.16
N ILE A 160 -7.91 3.17 15.60
CA ILE A 160 -7.91 2.30 16.81
C ILE A 160 -7.47 3.12 18.03
N LYS A 161 -7.77 4.41 18.07
CA LYS A 161 -7.58 5.26 19.24
C LYS A 161 -8.91 5.84 19.70
#